data_AF-A0A924MG30-F1
#
_entry.id   AF-A0A924MG30-F1
#
_cell.length_a   1.000
_cell.length_b   1.000
_cell.length_c   1.000
_cell.angle_alpha   90.00
_cell.angle_beta   90.00
_cell.angle_gamma   90.00
#
_symmetry.space_group_name_H-M   'P 1'
#
loop_
_entity.id
_entity.type
_entity.pdbx_description
1 polymer ?
#
loop_
_entity_poly.entity_id
_entity_poly.type
_entity_poly.pdbx_seq_one_letter_code
_entity_poly.pdbx_strand_id
1 'polypeptide(L)'
;VYLAGGLAGAAFYILCYNIFPAFAEAKLGSVAIGASASVTAIMVATATLLPNYTIGLLFIGPVKLKWLVLAFILLDLINVAGPNSGGYLSHLGGGIFGFFFIKALQSGNDWSKPFENVFKPKPKLKVVSKNENINFRPRNDTPNQELIDQILDKISQSGYNNLTKREKDILFNASKNHEEKEK
;
A
#
# COMPACT_ATOMS: atom_id res chain seq x y z
N VAL A 1 7.47 5.58 6.87
CA VAL A 1 8.78 6.11 7.33
C VAL A 1 8.78 7.63 7.45
N TYR A 2 8.57 8.40 6.38
CA TYR A 2 8.66 9.87 6.42
C TYR A 2 7.86 10.53 7.56
N LEU A 3 6.53 10.33 7.60
CA LEU A 3 5.66 10.97 8.60
C LEU A 3 5.99 10.53 10.03
N ALA A 4 6.02 9.22 10.27
CA ALA A 4 6.30 8.65 11.58
C ALA A 4 7.72 8.97 12.07
N GLY A 5 8.71 9.04 11.17
CA GLY A 5 10.07 9.44 11.48
C GLY A 5 10.18 10.90 11.89
N GLY A 6 9.47 11.81 11.21
CA GLY A 6 9.39 13.21 11.63
C GLY A 6 8.74 13.37 13.01
N LEU A 7 7.64 12.65 13.27
CA LEU A 7 6.99 12.64 14.59
C LEU A 7 7.88 12.05 15.68
N ALA A 8 8.60 10.96 15.40
CA ALA A 8 9.56 10.36 16.32
C ALA A 8 10.72 11.31 16.61
N GLY A 9 11.22 12.02 15.60
CA GLY A 9 12.21 13.09 15.74
C GLY A 9 11.74 14.21 16.67
N ALA A 10 10.52 14.72 16.44
CA ALA A 10 9.92 15.74 17.29
C ALA A 10 9.74 15.24 18.74
N ALA A 11 9.24 14.01 18.90
CA ALA A 11 9.07 13.39 20.22
C ALA A 11 10.40 13.23 20.95
N PHE A 12 11.46 12.77 20.27
CA PHE A 12 12.79 12.61 20.84
C PHE A 12 13.41 13.95 21.26
N TYR A 13 13.31 14.98 20.40
CA TYR A 13 13.70 16.35 20.72
C TYR A 13 13.01 16.83 22.00
N ILE A 14 11.68 16.74 22.06
CA ILE A 14 10.89 17.16 23.23
C ILE A 14 11.33 16.38 24.47
N LEU A 15 11.49 15.06 24.36
CA LEU A 15 11.92 14.21 25.47
C LEU A 15 13.27 14.66 26.02
N CYS A 16 14.27 14.85 25.15
CA CYS A 16 15.60 15.28 25.56
C CYS A 16 15.60 16.63 26.28
N TYR A 17 14.87 17.62 25.76
CA TYR A 17 14.74 18.95 26.39
C TYR A 17 13.95 18.96 27.70
N ASN A 18 13.23 17.88 28.01
CA ASN A 18 12.51 17.72 29.28
C ASN A 18 13.25 16.85 30.30
N ILE A 19 14.13 15.95 29.86
CA ILE A 19 14.86 15.02 30.74
C ILE A 19 16.25 15.55 31.10
N PHE A 20 17.01 16.09 30.16
CA PHE A 20 18.41 16.42 30.38
C PHE A 20 18.59 17.87 30.87
N PRO A 21 19.21 18.09 32.05
CA PRO A 21 19.45 19.43 32.57
C PRO A 21 20.31 20.31 31.67
N ALA A 22 21.16 19.71 30.83
CA ALA A 22 22.00 20.41 29.87
C ALA A 22 21.23 21.30 28.88
N PHE A 23 19.92 21.05 28.69
CA PHE A 23 19.06 21.84 27.80
C PHE A 23 18.08 22.75 28.54
N ALA A 24 18.16 22.83 29.88
CA ALA A 24 17.19 23.56 30.69
C ALA A 24 17.12 25.06 30.36
N GLU A 25 18.29 25.70 30.19
CA GLU A 25 18.35 27.14 29.86
C GLU A 25 17.86 27.45 28.45
N ALA A 26 18.12 26.55 27.50
CA ALA A 26 17.71 26.72 26.10
C ALA A 26 16.24 26.33 25.84
N LYS A 27 15.55 25.71 26.82
CA LYS A 27 14.24 25.08 26.62
C LYS A 27 13.15 26.04 26.12
N LEU A 28 13.08 27.24 26.68
CA LEU A 28 12.02 28.22 26.34
C LEU A 28 12.22 28.87 24.97
N GLY A 29 13.46 28.98 24.51
CA GLY A 29 13.81 29.57 23.20
C GLY A 29 14.11 28.55 22.11
N SER A 30 14.11 27.26 22.43
CA SER A 30 14.48 26.21 21.50
C SER A 30 13.38 25.95 20.48
N VAL A 31 13.78 25.90 19.21
CA VAL A 31 12.90 25.68 18.08
C VAL A 31 13.50 24.58 17.21
N ALA A 32 12.67 23.57 16.90
CA ALA A 32 13.00 22.52 15.93
C ALA A 32 11.96 22.58 14.80
N ILE A 33 12.35 23.14 13.66
CA ILE A 33 11.48 23.27 12.48
C ILE A 33 12.18 22.63 11.29
N GLY A 34 11.43 21.80 10.55
CA GLY A 34 11.86 21.32 9.23
C GLY A 34 11.47 19.87 8.95
N ALA A 35 11.63 19.47 7.69
CA ALA A 35 11.42 18.11 7.21
C ALA A 35 12.63 17.18 7.46
N SER A 36 13.74 17.73 7.96
CA SER A 36 15.04 17.07 8.00
C SER A 36 15.05 15.82 8.89
N ALA A 37 14.32 15.80 10.01
CA ALA A 37 14.14 14.59 10.82
C ALA A 37 13.51 13.43 10.02
N SER A 38 12.52 13.74 9.17
CA SER A 38 11.88 12.76 8.28
C SER A 38 12.83 12.24 7.20
N VAL A 39 13.69 13.12 6.67
CA VAL A 39 14.73 12.75 5.71
C VAL A 39 15.79 11.86 6.36
N THR A 40 16.24 12.19 7.58
CA THR A 40 17.18 11.35 8.34
C THR A 40 16.58 9.98 8.65
N ALA A 41 15.28 9.91 8.95
CA ALA A 41 14.59 8.63 9.11
C ALA A 41 14.63 7.76 7.84
N ILE A 42 14.40 8.36 6.66
CA ILE A 42 14.52 7.64 5.38
C ILE A 42 15.98 7.23 5.15
N MET A 43 16.92 8.15 5.33
CA MET A 43 18.35 7.92 5.13
C MET A 43 18.85 6.71 5.95
N VAL A 44 18.55 6.70 7.25
CA VAL A 44 18.93 5.60 8.15
C VAL A 44 18.18 4.31 7.82
N ALA A 45 16.89 4.40 7.47
CA ALA A 45 16.15 3.22 7.01
C ALA A 45 16.81 2.60 5.76
N THR A 46 17.12 3.40 4.74
CA THR A 46 17.77 2.92 3.52
C THR A 46 19.16 2.34 3.80
N ALA A 47 19.97 2.98 4.65
CA ALA A 47 21.27 2.43 5.07
C ALA A 47 21.16 1.14 5.87
N THR A 48 20.09 0.97 6.66
CA THR A 48 19.83 -0.26 7.42
C THR A 48 19.39 -1.40 6.49
N LEU A 49 18.61 -1.08 5.46
CA LEU A 49 18.12 -2.06 4.48
C LEU A 49 19.21 -2.50 3.49
N LEU A 50 19.98 -1.54 2.95
CA LEU A 50 20.99 -1.75 1.91
C LEU A 50 22.36 -1.18 2.32
N PRO A 51 23.00 -1.70 3.39
CA PRO A 51 24.21 -1.10 3.96
C PRO A 51 25.42 -1.09 3.03
N ASN A 52 25.50 -2.05 2.09
CA ASN A 52 26.59 -2.16 1.12
C ASN A 52 26.28 -1.51 -0.24
N TYR A 53 25.12 -0.85 -0.39
CA TYR A 53 24.83 -0.09 -1.60
C TYR A 53 25.89 1.00 -1.78
N THR A 54 26.39 1.15 -3.00
CA THR A 54 27.52 2.04 -3.28
C THR A 54 27.02 3.28 -4.03
N ILE A 55 27.38 4.45 -3.52
CA ILE A 55 27.06 5.75 -4.13
C ILE A 55 28.36 6.37 -4.63
N GLY A 56 28.37 6.80 -5.88
CA GLY A 56 29.48 7.56 -6.44
C GLY A 56 29.43 9.01 -5.95
N LEU A 57 30.45 9.44 -5.22
CA LEU A 57 30.62 10.83 -4.82
C LEU A 57 31.54 11.54 -5.81
N LEU A 58 31.20 12.77 -6.16
CA LEU A 58 32.08 13.65 -6.92
C LEU A 58 33.37 13.85 -6.09
N PHE A 59 34.55 13.67 -6.71
CA PHE A 59 35.90 13.75 -6.12
C PHE A 59 36.37 12.59 -5.23
N ILE A 60 35.50 11.88 -4.53
CA ILE A 60 35.90 10.79 -3.61
C ILE A 60 35.77 9.41 -4.28
N GLY A 61 34.87 9.27 -5.26
CA GLY A 61 34.58 7.99 -5.90
C GLY A 61 33.51 7.16 -5.17
N PRO A 62 33.47 5.84 -5.38
CA PRO A 62 32.43 4.97 -4.84
C PRO A 62 32.55 4.76 -3.32
N VAL A 63 31.50 5.12 -2.57
CA VAL A 63 31.43 4.95 -1.10
C VAL A 63 30.18 4.17 -0.73
N LYS A 64 30.29 3.24 0.24
CA LYS A 64 29.13 2.50 0.75
C LYS A 64 28.20 3.42 1.55
N LEU A 65 26.89 3.30 1.34
CA LEU A 65 25.86 4.12 1.95
C LEU A 65 25.97 4.14 3.50
N LYS A 66 26.28 3.00 4.13
CA LYS A 66 26.44 2.93 5.59
C LYS A 66 27.48 3.92 6.13
N TRP A 67 28.56 4.20 5.40
CA TRP A 67 29.62 5.10 5.84
C TRP A 67 29.19 6.56 5.74
N LEU A 68 28.45 6.90 4.69
CA LEU A 68 27.86 8.23 4.52
C LEU A 68 26.88 8.55 5.66
N VAL A 69 25.97 7.62 5.95
CA VAL A 69 24.97 7.80 7.00
C VAL A 69 25.61 7.80 8.38
N LEU A 70 26.60 6.94 8.62
CA LEU A 70 27.34 6.95 9.89
C LEU A 70 28.06 8.29 10.10
N ALA A 71 28.74 8.81 9.09
CA ALA A 71 29.40 10.12 9.17
C ALA A 71 28.39 11.23 9.47
N PHE A 72 27.23 11.23 8.81
CA PHE A 72 26.15 12.18 9.06
C PHE A 72 25.68 12.14 10.53
N ILE A 73 25.38 10.96 11.07
CA ILE A 73 24.93 10.80 12.46
C ILE A 73 26.02 11.19 13.47
N LEU A 74 27.29 10.91 13.18
CA LEU A 74 28.40 11.34 14.04
C LEU A 74 28.54 12.87 14.06
N LEU A 75 28.37 13.53 12.91
CA LEU A 75 28.35 14.99 12.84
C LEU A 75 27.19 15.58 13.64
N ASP A 76 25.99 15.01 13.54
CA ASP A 76 24.85 15.44 14.35
C ASP A 76 25.14 15.33 15.85
N LEU A 77 25.76 14.23 16.27
CA LEU A 77 26.10 14.00 17.68
C LEU A 77 27.13 15.01 18.20
N ILE A 78 28.14 15.34 17.40
CA ILE A 78 29.14 16.37 17.76
C ILE A 78 28.48 17.75 17.86
N ASN A 79 27.57 18.07 16.94
CA ASN A 79 26.94 19.39 16.88
C ASN A 79 25.73 19.54 17.83
N VAL A 80 25.33 18.48 18.55
CA VAL A 80 24.19 18.53 19.48
C VAL A 80 24.38 19.57 20.60
N ALA A 81 25.63 19.86 20.98
CA ALA A 81 25.96 20.88 21.97
C ALA A 81 26.01 22.32 21.39
N GLY A 82 25.79 22.46 20.08
CA GLY A 82 25.83 23.75 19.39
C GLY A 82 24.49 24.52 19.42
N PRO A 83 24.41 25.66 18.70
CA PRO A 83 23.25 26.55 18.75
C PRO A 83 21.92 25.94 18.24
N ASN A 84 21.99 24.84 17.49
CA ASN A 84 20.83 24.16 16.89
C ASN A 84 20.63 22.75 17.47
N SER A 85 20.83 22.57 18.78
CA SER A 85 20.66 21.26 19.46
C SER A 85 19.31 20.62 19.15
N GLY A 86 18.24 21.42 19.08
CA GLY A 86 16.90 20.94 18.77
C GLY A 86 16.79 20.23 17.42
N GLY A 87 17.41 20.81 16.38
CA GLY A 87 17.50 20.19 15.06
C GLY A 87 18.26 18.87 15.08
N TYR A 88 19.47 18.85 15.65
CA TYR A 88 20.30 17.64 15.70
C TYR A 88 19.65 16.51 16.51
N LEU A 89 19.02 16.83 17.65
CA LEU A 89 18.26 15.83 18.41
C LEU A 89 17.08 15.27 17.60
N SER A 90 16.37 16.13 16.86
CA SER A 90 15.28 15.66 16.01
C SER A 90 15.77 14.71 14.90
N HIS A 91 16.98 14.93 14.36
CA HIS A 91 17.60 14.03 13.38
C HIS A 91 17.93 12.68 13.99
N LEU A 92 18.51 12.67 15.19
CA LEU A 92 18.78 11.43 15.93
C LEU A 92 17.49 10.63 16.19
N GLY A 93 16.42 11.30 16.63
CA GLY A 93 15.12 10.64 16.84
C GLY A 93 14.52 10.06 15.55
N GLY A 94 14.60 10.80 14.44
CA GLY A 94 14.19 10.29 13.13
C GLY A 94 15.02 9.09 12.69
N GLY A 95 16.35 9.17 12.86
CA GLY A 95 17.28 8.08 12.54
C GLY A 95 17.02 6.81 13.36
N ILE A 96 16.81 6.95 14.67
CA ILE A 96 16.43 5.86 15.58
C ILE A 96 15.17 5.17 15.06
N PHE A 97 14.13 5.93 14.72
CA PHE A 97 12.90 5.37 14.17
C PHE A 97 13.16 4.63 12.85
N GLY A 98 13.93 5.22 11.92
CA GLY A 98 14.27 4.60 10.64
C GLY A 98 14.97 3.24 10.80
N PHE A 99 15.92 3.15 11.73
CA PHE A 99 16.62 1.91 12.05
C PHE A 99 15.65 0.84 12.58
N PHE A 100 14.88 1.17 13.62
CA PHE A 100 13.95 0.21 14.23
C PHE A 100 12.83 -0.21 13.29
N PHE A 101 12.31 0.70 12.47
CA PHE A 101 11.31 0.38 11.46
C PHE A 101 11.81 -0.70 10.50
N ILE A 102 13.04 -0.58 9.98
CA ILE A 102 13.60 -1.58 9.06
C ILE A 102 13.94 -2.89 9.78
N LYS A 103 14.42 -2.83 11.02
CA LYS A 103 14.64 -4.04 11.82
C LYS A 103 13.35 -4.81 12.08
N ALA A 104 12.26 -4.11 12.42
CA ALA A 104 10.94 -4.70 12.58
C ALA A 104 10.43 -5.29 11.25
N LEU A 105 10.61 -4.57 10.14
CA LEU A 105 10.23 -5.06 8.81
C LEU A 105 11.00 -6.33 8.42
N GLN A 106 12.32 -6.37 8.66
CA GLN A 106 13.17 -7.54 8.41
C GLN A 106 12.80 -8.75 9.29
N SER A 107 12.24 -8.51 10.48
CA SER A 107 11.70 -9.57 11.35
C SER A 107 10.25 -9.95 11.03
N GLY A 108 9.67 -9.46 9.93
CA GLY A 108 8.29 -9.75 9.49
C GLY A 108 7.21 -8.89 10.16
N ASN A 109 7.56 -7.96 11.04
CA ASN A 109 6.63 -7.04 11.69
C ASN A 109 6.57 -5.71 10.94
N ASP A 110 5.70 -5.65 9.93
CA ASP A 110 5.54 -4.45 9.11
C ASP A 110 4.65 -3.40 9.80
N TRP A 111 5.29 -2.36 10.34
CA TRP A 111 4.62 -1.22 10.98
C TRP A 111 3.89 -0.28 10.01
N SER A 112 4.05 -0.48 8.69
CA SER A 112 3.34 0.32 7.69
C SER A 112 1.92 -0.19 7.39
N LYS A 113 1.61 -1.45 7.76
CA LYS A 113 0.29 -2.09 7.55
C LYS A 113 -0.92 -1.23 7.93
N PRO A 114 -0.94 -0.54 9.10
CA PRO A 114 -2.08 0.30 9.47
C PRO A 114 -2.34 1.45 8.48
N PHE A 115 -1.32 1.88 7.74
CA PHE A 115 -1.39 3.00 6.79
C PHE A 115 -1.69 2.57 5.34
N GLU A 116 -1.69 1.26 5.04
CA GLU A 116 -1.94 0.76 3.68
C GLU A 116 -3.32 1.18 3.14
N ASN A 117 -4.31 1.29 4.00
CA ASN A 117 -5.68 1.63 3.61
C ASN A 117 -5.93 3.14 3.51
N VAL A 118 -5.00 3.98 3.95
CA VAL A 118 -5.15 5.44 3.93
C VAL A 118 -5.03 6.00 2.51
N PHE A 119 -4.28 5.32 1.63
CA PHE A 119 -4.02 5.77 0.26
C PHE A 119 -4.71 4.91 -0.82
N LYS A 120 -5.56 3.95 -0.45
CA LYS A 120 -6.29 3.15 -1.44
C LYS A 120 -7.42 3.98 -2.06
N PRO A 121 -7.41 4.22 -3.38
CA PRO A 121 -8.55 4.84 -4.04
C PRO A 121 -9.77 3.95 -3.82
N LYS A 122 -10.88 4.52 -3.35
CA LYS A 122 -12.14 3.78 -3.24
C LYS A 122 -12.49 3.25 -4.64
N PRO A 123 -12.77 1.94 -4.79
CA PRO A 123 -13.19 1.42 -6.08
C PRO A 123 -14.44 2.18 -6.51
N LYS A 124 -14.40 2.77 -7.71
CA LYS A 124 -15.59 3.35 -8.33
C LYS A 124 -16.50 2.18 -8.67
N LEU A 125 -17.38 1.83 -7.74
CA LEU A 125 -18.44 0.86 -7.98
C LEU A 125 -19.32 1.45 -9.07
N LYS A 126 -19.08 1.03 -10.33
CA LYS A 126 -20.04 1.24 -11.41
C LYS A 126 -21.20 0.31 -11.08
N VAL A 127 -22.20 0.85 -10.39
CA VAL A 127 -23.50 0.18 -10.25
C VAL A 127 -24.04 0.08 -11.67
N VAL A 128 -23.83 -1.07 -12.31
CA VAL A 128 -24.69 -1.46 -13.42
C VAL A 128 -26.03 -1.68 -12.74
N SER A 129 -26.89 -0.66 -12.80
CA SER A 129 -28.31 -0.88 -12.54
C SER A 129 -28.71 -1.95 -13.53
N LYS A 130 -28.89 -3.18 -13.05
CA LYS A 130 -29.60 -4.20 -13.78
C LYS A 130 -31.00 -3.64 -13.86
N ASN A 131 -31.27 -2.93 -14.94
CA ASN A 131 -32.59 -2.44 -15.26
C ASN A 131 -33.43 -3.70 -15.53
N GLU A 132 -34.00 -4.29 -14.47
CA GLU A 132 -35.01 -5.35 -14.53
C GLU A 132 -36.37 -4.78 -14.95
N ASN A 133 -36.36 -3.73 -15.77
CA ASN A 133 -37.51 -3.23 -16.51
C ASN A 133 -37.33 -3.50 -18.00
N ILE A 134 -36.84 -4.68 -18.37
CA ILE A 134 -37.30 -5.26 -19.63
C ILE A 134 -38.70 -5.78 -19.31
N ASN A 135 -39.71 -5.00 -19.67
CA ASN A 135 -41.06 -5.48 -19.85
C ASN A 135 -41.00 -6.61 -20.89
N PHE A 136 -40.68 -7.81 -20.43
CA PHE A 136 -40.91 -9.03 -21.19
C PHE A 136 -42.42 -9.19 -21.21
N ARG A 137 -43.04 -8.59 -22.24
CA ARG A 137 -44.28 -9.16 -22.76
C ARG A 137 -43.95 -10.65 -22.99
N PRO A 138 -44.71 -11.59 -22.43
CA PRO A 138 -44.57 -12.99 -22.80
C PRO A 138 -45.00 -13.04 -24.27
N ARG A 139 -44.04 -12.89 -25.18
CA ARG A 139 -44.25 -13.31 -26.54
C ARG A 139 -44.25 -14.81 -26.46
N ASN A 140 -45.39 -15.41 -26.78
CA ASN A 140 -45.55 -16.84 -27.01
C ASN A 140 -44.73 -17.26 -28.25
N ASP A 141 -43.45 -16.89 -28.30
CA ASP A 141 -42.52 -17.39 -29.29
C ASP A 141 -42.06 -18.74 -28.77
N THR A 142 -42.67 -19.77 -29.35
CA THR A 142 -42.09 -21.10 -29.43
C THR A 142 -40.58 -20.99 -29.65
N PRO A 143 -39.74 -21.65 -28.84
CA PRO A 143 -38.28 -21.56 -29.00
C PRO A 143 -37.91 -21.89 -30.46
N ASN A 144 -37.15 -20.99 -31.08
CA ASN A 144 -36.77 -21.11 -32.49
C ASN A 144 -36.03 -22.44 -32.69
N GLN A 145 -36.55 -23.31 -33.57
CA GLN A 145 -35.99 -24.65 -33.84
C GLN A 145 -34.52 -24.56 -34.22
N GLU A 146 -34.14 -23.54 -34.99
CA GLU A 146 -32.75 -23.31 -35.38
C GLU A 146 -31.80 -23.05 -34.20
N LEU A 147 -32.30 -22.45 -33.11
CA LEU A 147 -31.53 -22.25 -31.89
C LEU A 147 -31.41 -23.54 -31.07
N ILE A 148 -32.45 -24.38 -31.09
CA ILE A 148 -32.43 -25.70 -30.45
C ILE A 148 -31.39 -26.58 -31.15
N ASP A 149 -31.40 -26.62 -32.48
CA ASP A 149 -30.46 -27.39 -33.29
C ASP A 149 -29.00 -26.98 -33.04
N GLN A 150 -28.72 -25.67 -32.99
CA GLN A 150 -27.38 -25.17 -32.65
C GLN A 150 -26.92 -25.60 -31.25
N ILE A 151 -27.84 -25.66 -30.29
CA ILE A 151 -27.53 -26.12 -28.93
C ILE A 151 -27.29 -27.64 -28.93
N LEU A 152 -28.07 -28.41 -29.69
CA LEU A 152 -27.88 -29.86 -29.84
C LEU A 152 -26.54 -30.19 -30.53
N ASP A 153 -26.15 -29.44 -31.56
CA ASP A 153 -24.84 -29.55 -32.21
C ASP A 153 -23.69 -29.27 -31.24
N LYS A 154 -23.84 -28.24 -30.40
CA LYS A 154 -22.86 -27.89 -29.37
C LYS A 154 -22.76 -28.96 -28.29
N ILE A 155 -23.87 -29.59 -27.90
CA ILE A 155 -23.87 -30.77 -27.01
C ILE A 155 -23.12 -31.91 -27.67
N SER A 156 -23.37 -32.19 -28.95
CA SER A 156 -22.71 -33.25 -29.72
C SER A 156 -21.19 -33.05 -29.78
N GLN A 157 -20.72 -31.82 -29.99
CA GLN A 157 -19.29 -31.51 -30.11
C GLN A 157 -18.55 -31.39 -28.76
N SER A 158 -19.20 -30.83 -27.73
CA SER A 158 -18.51 -30.38 -26.52
C SER A 158 -19.13 -30.84 -25.20
N GLY A 159 -20.24 -31.59 -25.25
CA GLY A 159 -20.95 -32.12 -24.10
C GLY A 159 -21.86 -31.11 -23.38
N TYR A 160 -22.90 -31.62 -22.71
CA TYR A 160 -23.92 -30.83 -22.02
C TYR A 160 -23.38 -29.87 -20.94
N ASN A 161 -22.26 -30.23 -20.31
CA ASN A 161 -21.65 -29.43 -19.24
C ASN A 161 -21.08 -28.09 -19.73
N ASN A 162 -20.82 -27.95 -21.02
CA ASN A 162 -20.33 -26.72 -21.65
C ASN A 162 -21.44 -25.73 -22.06
N LEU A 163 -22.71 -26.03 -21.73
CA LEU A 163 -23.81 -25.10 -21.96
C LEU A 163 -23.90 -24.01 -20.88
N THR A 164 -24.18 -22.79 -21.32
CA THR A 164 -24.54 -21.66 -20.47
C THR A 164 -25.90 -21.89 -19.81
N LYS A 165 -26.15 -21.18 -18.71
CA LYS A 165 -27.43 -21.26 -17.98
C LYS A 165 -28.64 -20.97 -18.89
N ARG A 166 -28.50 -20.00 -19.80
CA ARG A 166 -29.53 -19.64 -20.79
C ARG A 166 -29.81 -20.75 -21.80
N GLU A 167 -28.77 -21.42 -22.31
CA GLU A 167 -28.94 -22.53 -23.27
C GLU A 167 -29.64 -23.72 -22.61
N LYS A 168 -29.35 -24.00 -21.33
CA LYS A 168 -30.04 -25.05 -20.55
C LYS A 168 -31.51 -24.73 -20.32
N ASP A 169 -31.83 -23.48 -19.98
CA ASP A 169 -33.22 -23.04 -19.78
C ASP A 169 -34.05 -23.13 -21.07
N ILE A 170 -33.43 -22.88 -22.23
CA ILE A 170 -34.08 -23.00 -23.55
C ILE A 170 -34.42 -24.46 -23.87
N LEU A 171 -33.47 -25.39 -23.66
CA LEU A 171 -33.73 -26.83 -23.85
C LEU A 171 -34.84 -27.34 -22.92
N PHE A 172 -34.82 -26.91 -21.66
CA PHE A 172 -35.83 -27.30 -20.68
C PHE A 172 -37.24 -26.84 -21.08
N ASN A 173 -37.36 -25.59 -21.51
CA ASN A 173 -38.64 -25.05 -22.00
C ASN A 173 -39.09 -25.72 -23.31
N ALA A 174 -38.15 -26.04 -24.21
CA ALA A 174 -38.45 -26.78 -25.43
C ALA A 174 -38.98 -28.18 -25.13
N SER A 175 -38.36 -28.92 -24.20
CA SER A 175 -38.81 -30.24 -23.75
C SER A 175 -40.22 -30.21 -23.18
N LYS A 176 -40.50 -29.24 -22.30
CA LYS A 176 -41.83 -29.09 -21.69
C LYS A 176 -42.92 -28.79 -22.72
N ASN A 177 -42.62 -27.92 -23.69
CA ASN A 177 -43.56 -27.60 -24.76
C ASN A 177 -43.78 -28.78 -25.73
N HIS A 178 -42.80 -29.67 -25.89
CA HIS A 178 -42.95 -30.89 -26.68
C HIS A 178 -43.87 -31.90 -25.98
N GLU A 179 -43.67 -32.11 -24.67
CA GLU A 179 -44.53 -32.98 -23.84
C GLU A 179 -45.99 -32.50 -23.78
N GLU A 180 -46.23 -31.19 -23.79
CA GLU A 180 -47.58 -30.62 -23.81
C GLU A 180 -48.28 -30.77 -25.17
N LYS A 181 -47.55 -30.93 -26.27
CA LYS A 181 -48.11 -31.14 -27.62
C LYS A 181 -48.43 -32.61 -27.95
N GLU A 182 -47.85 -33.54 -27.21
CA GLU A 182 -48.05 -34.99 -27.38
C GLU A 182 -49.21 -35.55 -26.52
N LYS A 183 -49.90 -34.71 -25.76
CA LYS A 183 -51.13 -35.04 -25.01
C LYS A 183 -52.38 -34.54 -25.73
#